data_AF-A0A060C5J4-F1
#
_entry.id   AF-A0A060C5J4-F1
#
_cell.length_a   1.000
_cell.length_b   1.000
_cell.length_c   1.000
_cell.angle_alpha   90.00
_cell.angle_beta   90.00
_cell.angle_gamma   90.00
#
_symmetry.space_group_name_H-M   'P 1'
#
loop_
_entity.id
_entity.type
_entity.pdbx_description
1 polymer ?
#
loop_
_entity_poly.entity_id
_entity_poly.type
_entity_poly.pdbx_seq_one_letter_code
_entity_poly.pdbx_strand_id
1 'polypeptide(L)'
;GAELAPGANGGGGPQPDVLNYAWRDYGNRVGAWRVLDLLDELSLPATVLLNSAIYTHAPQLAAAHRARGDEIAGHGRTNSERQSSLDEAAERALIHAATAAIASAEGAPPRGWLSPWIAESPVTPDLLAEAGYRYTLNWCADDQPIWMHTRGGRLLAIPYPQEVN
;
A
#
# COMPACT_ATOMS: atom_id res chain seq x y z
N GLY A 1 3.72 -11.89 -9.67
CA GLY A 1 3.43 -10.44 -9.50
C GLY A 1 1.97 -10.21 -9.82
N ALA A 2 1.33 -9.14 -9.33
CA ALA A 2 0.05 -8.71 -9.88
C ALA A 2 0.13 -8.51 -11.41
N GLU A 3 -0.98 -8.67 -12.10
CA GLU A 3 -1.07 -8.52 -13.56
C GLU A 3 -1.55 -7.10 -13.87
N LEU A 4 -0.77 -6.31 -14.63
CA LEU A 4 -1.12 -4.91 -14.98
C LEU A 4 -1.56 -4.81 -16.43
N ALA A 5 -0.81 -5.45 -17.34
CA ALA A 5 -1.28 -5.73 -18.69
C ALA A 5 -2.04 -7.05 -18.64
N PRO A 6 -3.27 -7.15 -19.20
CA PRO A 6 -3.85 -8.44 -19.46
C PRO A 6 -2.88 -9.23 -20.32
N GLY A 7 -2.36 -10.33 -19.80
CA GLY A 7 -1.84 -11.38 -20.66
C GLY A 7 -2.97 -11.79 -21.60
N ALA A 8 -2.65 -12.27 -22.79
CA ALA A 8 -3.64 -12.67 -23.81
C ALA A 8 -4.73 -13.65 -23.30
N ASN A 9 -4.64 -14.16 -22.05
CA ASN A 9 -5.51 -15.17 -21.46
C ASN A 9 -6.06 -14.83 -20.05
N GLY A 10 -6.02 -13.59 -19.56
CA GLY A 10 -6.72 -13.22 -18.31
C GLY A 10 -6.31 -14.03 -17.07
N GLY A 11 -5.01 -14.07 -16.78
CA GLY A 11 -4.46 -14.84 -15.67
C GLY A 11 -3.16 -15.54 -16.05
N GLY A 12 -2.03 -14.94 -15.70
CA GLY A 12 -0.76 -15.66 -15.53
C GLY A 12 -0.25 -16.39 -16.77
N GLY A 13 0.33 -15.64 -17.71
CA GLY A 13 1.18 -16.22 -18.75
C GLY A 13 2.36 -17.04 -18.19
N PRO A 14 3.05 -17.83 -19.02
CA PRO A 14 4.19 -18.63 -18.58
C PRO A 14 5.26 -17.74 -17.93
N GLN A 15 5.84 -18.22 -16.84
CA GLN A 15 6.92 -17.51 -16.16
C GLN A 15 8.24 -17.64 -16.94
N PRO A 16 9.07 -16.57 -17.00
CA PRO A 16 8.85 -15.28 -16.34
C PRO A 16 7.90 -14.36 -17.14
N ASP A 17 7.02 -13.63 -16.43
CA ASP A 17 6.21 -12.57 -17.01
C ASP A 17 7.04 -11.29 -17.24
N VAL A 18 7.83 -11.31 -18.32
CA VAL A 18 8.78 -10.24 -18.67
C VAL A 18 8.06 -8.91 -18.93
N LEU A 19 6.89 -8.94 -19.56
CA LEU A 19 6.16 -7.73 -19.93
C LEU A 19 5.67 -6.97 -18.69
N ASN A 20 4.97 -7.66 -17.78
CA ASN A 20 4.49 -7.02 -16.56
C ASN A 20 5.66 -6.62 -15.65
N TYR A 21 6.73 -7.41 -15.62
CA TYR A 21 7.95 -7.02 -14.89
C TYR A 21 8.52 -5.68 -15.39
N ALA A 22 8.77 -5.57 -16.70
CA ALA A 22 9.37 -4.36 -17.27
C ALA A 22 8.49 -3.11 -17.08
N TRP A 23 7.17 -3.26 -17.20
CA TRP A 23 6.24 -2.16 -16.94
C TRP A 23 6.30 -1.71 -15.47
N ARG A 24 6.29 -2.65 -14.52
CA ARG A 24 6.41 -2.32 -13.09
C ARG A 24 7.74 -1.64 -12.75
N ASP A 25 8.83 -2.16 -13.32
CA ASP A 25 10.16 -1.65 -13.04
C ASP A 25 10.35 -0.21 -13.56
N TYR A 26 9.66 0.16 -14.65
CA TYR A 26 9.60 1.55 -15.10
C TYR A 26 9.07 2.49 -14.00
N GLY A 27 8.09 2.08 -13.21
CA GLY A 27 7.57 2.84 -12.08
C GLY A 27 8.68 3.18 -11.07
N ASN A 28 9.43 2.18 -10.64
CA ASN A 28 10.51 2.35 -9.65
C ASN A 28 11.71 3.14 -10.18
N ARG A 29 12.00 3.02 -11.48
CA ARG A 29 13.22 3.59 -12.09
C ARG A 29 13.02 4.97 -12.69
N VAL A 30 11.80 5.30 -13.11
CA VAL A 30 11.52 6.50 -13.91
C VAL A 30 10.23 7.18 -13.47
N GLY A 31 9.12 6.47 -13.43
CA GLY A 31 7.80 7.05 -13.18
C GLY A 31 7.71 7.77 -11.83
N ALA A 32 8.10 7.08 -10.76
CA ALA A 32 8.02 7.61 -9.41
C ALA A 32 8.92 8.84 -9.19
N TRP A 33 10.10 8.88 -9.82
CA TRP A 33 10.99 10.04 -9.74
C TRP A 33 10.40 11.28 -10.42
N ARG A 34 9.76 11.12 -11.59
CA ARG A 34 9.06 12.25 -12.23
C ARG A 34 7.90 12.78 -11.39
N VAL A 35 7.17 11.89 -10.72
CA VAL A 35 6.08 12.30 -9.80
C VAL A 35 6.68 13.05 -8.60
N LEU A 36 7.81 12.58 -8.07
CA LEU A 36 8.51 13.24 -6.98
C LEU A 36 8.98 14.65 -7.39
N ASP A 37 9.62 14.80 -8.56
CA ASP A 37 10.04 16.10 -9.10
C ASP A 37 8.84 17.06 -9.25
N LEU A 38 7.70 16.56 -9.73
CA LEU A 38 6.47 17.36 -9.87
C LEU A 38 5.91 17.79 -8.51
N LEU A 39 5.93 16.92 -7.50
CA LEU A 39 5.49 17.26 -6.15
C LEU A 39 6.40 18.31 -5.50
N ASP A 40 7.72 18.26 -5.78
CA ASP A 40 8.67 19.30 -5.37
C ASP A 40 8.37 20.65 -6.07
N GLU A 41 8.19 20.64 -7.39
CA GLU A 41 7.85 21.84 -8.17
C GLU A 41 6.56 22.49 -7.65
N LEU A 42 5.54 21.69 -7.34
CA LEU A 42 4.26 22.17 -6.84
C LEU A 42 4.26 22.45 -5.33
N SER A 43 5.34 22.12 -4.61
CA SER A 43 5.43 22.22 -3.14
C SER A 43 4.27 21.49 -2.43
N LEU A 44 3.87 20.33 -2.95
CA LEU A 44 2.78 19.52 -2.40
C LEU A 44 3.33 18.33 -1.61
N PRO A 45 2.78 18.05 -0.41
CA PRO A 45 3.09 16.83 0.32
C PRO A 45 2.39 15.63 -0.33
N ALA A 46 2.93 14.44 -0.09
CA ALA A 46 2.30 13.19 -0.50
C ALA A 46 2.17 12.19 0.65
N THR A 47 1.23 11.26 0.50
CA THR A 47 1.20 9.99 1.24
C THR A 47 1.54 8.87 0.27
N VAL A 48 2.60 8.13 0.55
CA VAL A 48 3.07 7.00 -0.25
C VAL A 48 2.45 5.72 0.26
N LEU A 49 1.71 5.03 -0.61
CA LEU A 49 1.14 3.71 -0.33
C LEU A 49 2.21 2.64 -0.58
N LEU A 50 2.98 2.32 0.46
CA LEU A 50 4.23 1.59 0.32
C LEU A 50 4.06 0.10 0.62
N ASN A 51 4.36 -0.74 -0.38
CA ASN A 51 4.65 -2.16 -0.14
C ASN A 51 6.01 -2.27 0.56
N SER A 52 6.13 -2.99 1.67
CA SER A 52 7.39 -3.06 2.43
C SER A 52 8.57 -3.64 1.63
N ALA A 53 8.30 -4.43 0.58
CA ALA A 53 9.34 -4.92 -0.33
C ALA A 53 10.13 -3.79 -1.04
N ILE A 54 9.60 -2.57 -1.14
CA ILE A 54 10.30 -1.43 -1.75
C ILE A 54 11.60 -1.09 -1.00
N TYR A 55 11.67 -1.31 0.32
CA TYR A 55 12.91 -1.07 1.07
C TYR A 55 14.08 -1.94 0.62
N THR A 56 13.81 -3.07 -0.05
CA THR A 56 14.85 -3.91 -0.65
C THR A 56 15.00 -3.64 -2.16
N HIS A 57 13.89 -3.49 -2.88
CA HIS A 57 13.90 -3.43 -4.34
C HIS A 57 14.27 -2.04 -4.89
N ALA A 58 13.83 -0.96 -4.22
CA ALA A 58 14.07 0.42 -4.63
C ALA A 58 14.29 1.33 -3.41
N PRO A 59 15.31 1.06 -2.56
CA PRO A 59 15.52 1.79 -1.30
C PRO A 59 15.73 3.30 -1.48
N GLN A 60 16.28 3.71 -2.63
CA GLN A 60 16.51 5.13 -2.93
C GLN A 60 15.19 5.90 -3.06
N LEU A 61 14.13 5.27 -3.59
CA LEU A 61 12.82 5.92 -3.73
C LEU A 61 12.17 6.16 -2.35
N ALA A 62 12.22 5.15 -1.48
CA ALA A 62 11.75 5.31 -0.10
C ALA A 62 12.56 6.39 0.65
N ALA A 63 13.88 6.43 0.45
CA ALA A 63 14.74 7.44 1.06
C ALA A 63 14.42 8.87 0.55
N ALA A 64 14.07 9.03 -0.72
CA ALA A 64 13.70 10.33 -1.29
C ALA A 64 12.40 10.88 -0.67
N HIS A 65 11.36 10.06 -0.54
CA HIS A 65 10.12 10.44 0.15
C HIS A 65 10.36 10.74 1.63
N ARG A 66 11.19 9.95 2.32
CA ARG A 66 11.59 10.22 3.71
C ARG A 66 12.28 11.58 3.84
N ALA A 67 13.18 11.92 2.92
CA ALA A 67 13.89 13.21 2.94
C ALA A 67 12.93 14.41 2.72
N ARG A 68 11.89 14.23 1.91
CA ARG A 68 10.81 15.21 1.71
C ARG A 68 9.86 15.33 2.92
N GLY A 69 9.87 14.34 3.82
CA GLY A 69 8.92 14.26 4.92
C GLY A 69 7.51 13.82 4.49
N ASP A 70 7.39 13.18 3.33
CA ASP A 70 6.14 12.59 2.88
C ASP A 70 5.69 11.48 3.84
N GLU A 71 4.37 11.29 4.00
CA GLU A 71 3.86 10.22 4.85
C GLU A 71 4.05 8.86 4.18
N ILE A 72 4.47 7.85 4.95
CA ILE A 72 4.44 6.45 4.51
C ILE A 72 3.24 5.73 5.13
N ALA A 73 2.30 5.30 4.29
CA ALA A 73 1.20 4.41 4.66
C ALA A 73 1.52 2.97 4.25
N GLY A 74 1.07 2.00 5.07
CA GLY A 74 1.29 0.59 4.79
C GLY A 74 0.42 0.09 3.65
N HIS A 75 1.00 -0.69 2.74
CA HIS A 75 0.29 -1.33 1.64
C HIS A 75 0.55 -2.84 1.56
N GLY A 76 0.75 -3.52 2.70
CA GLY A 76 1.17 -4.92 2.73
C GLY A 76 2.64 -5.14 2.33
N ARG A 77 3.03 -6.41 2.17
CA ARG A 77 4.42 -6.77 1.81
C ARG A 77 4.69 -6.57 0.32
N THR A 78 3.73 -6.95 -0.51
CA THR A 78 3.76 -6.85 -1.97
C THR A 78 2.34 -6.85 -2.52
N ASN A 79 2.11 -6.17 -3.64
CA ASN A 79 0.88 -6.30 -4.43
C ASN A 79 0.75 -7.63 -5.18
N SER A 80 1.48 -8.68 -4.78
CA SER A 80 1.24 -10.05 -5.27
C SER A 80 0.37 -10.86 -4.31
N GLU A 81 0.05 -10.31 -3.14
CA GLU A 81 -0.77 -10.96 -2.11
C GLU A 81 -2.14 -10.31 -2.08
N ARG A 82 -3.19 -11.12 -2.26
CA ARG A 82 -4.57 -10.64 -2.13
C ARG A 82 -5.03 -10.83 -0.69
N GLN A 83 -4.99 -9.77 0.10
CA GLN A 83 -5.23 -9.85 1.55
C GLN A 83 -6.59 -10.49 1.91
N SER A 84 -7.66 -10.18 1.16
CA SER A 84 -8.99 -10.79 1.35
C SER A 84 -9.07 -12.32 1.16
N SER A 85 -8.01 -12.96 0.66
CA SER A 85 -7.95 -14.43 0.49
C SER A 85 -7.28 -15.15 1.66
N LEU A 86 -6.73 -14.40 2.62
CA LEU A 86 -6.06 -14.93 3.80
C LEU A 86 -7.09 -15.21 4.90
N ASP A 87 -6.78 -16.21 5.74
CA ASP A 87 -7.45 -16.33 7.04
C ASP A 87 -6.96 -15.24 8.02
N GLU A 88 -7.67 -15.06 9.14
CA GLU A 88 -7.37 -14.00 10.10
C GLU A 88 -5.93 -14.08 10.65
N ALA A 89 -5.40 -15.29 10.85
CA ALA A 89 -4.05 -15.48 11.38
C ALA A 89 -2.98 -15.07 10.35
N ALA A 90 -3.14 -15.48 9.10
CA ALA A 90 -2.26 -15.12 8.00
C ALA A 90 -2.34 -13.61 7.67
N GLU A 91 -3.53 -13.03 7.75
CA GLU A 91 -3.73 -11.59 7.56
C GLU A 91 -3.06 -10.78 8.66
N ARG A 92 -3.22 -11.18 9.93
CA ARG A 92 -2.52 -10.58 11.07
C ARG A 92 -1.00 -10.65 10.90
N ALA A 93 -0.49 -11.79 10.44
CA ALA A 93 0.93 -11.96 10.15
C ALA A 93 1.42 -11.07 9.00
N LEU A 94 0.63 -10.90 7.94
CA LEU A 94 0.91 -9.99 6.83
C LEU A 94 1.01 -8.54 7.31
N ILE A 95 0.00 -8.07 8.07
CA ILE A 95 -0.03 -6.72 8.64
C ILE A 95 1.19 -6.52 9.53
N HIS A 96 1.44 -7.42 10.47
CA HIS A 96 2.59 -7.33 11.37
C HIS A 96 3.93 -7.27 10.62
N ALA A 97 4.13 -8.12 9.61
CA ALA A 97 5.38 -8.14 8.84
C ALA A 97 5.60 -6.84 8.05
N ALA A 98 4.56 -6.29 7.44
CA ALA A 98 4.64 -5.01 6.74
C ALA A 98 4.90 -3.85 7.72
N THR A 99 4.15 -3.79 8.83
CA THR A 99 4.33 -2.79 9.90
C THR A 99 5.75 -2.79 10.44
N ALA A 100 6.29 -3.97 10.77
CA ALA A 100 7.63 -4.10 11.36
C ALA A 100 8.72 -3.63 10.39
N ALA A 101 8.60 -3.98 9.10
CA ALA A 101 9.55 -3.54 8.08
C ALA A 101 9.54 -2.01 7.90
N ILE A 102 8.34 -1.40 7.84
CA ILE A 102 8.20 0.06 7.77
C ILE A 102 8.75 0.72 9.05
N ALA A 103 8.39 0.22 10.23
CA ALA A 103 8.87 0.77 11.50
C ALA A 103 10.41 0.71 11.61
N SER A 104 11.03 -0.36 11.12
CA SER A 104 12.49 -0.48 11.10
C SER A 104 13.16 0.50 10.14
N ALA A 105 12.52 0.84 9.02
CA ALA A 105 13.09 1.73 8.00
C ALA A 105 12.81 3.22 8.29
N GLU A 106 11.64 3.53 8.85
CA GLU A 106 11.15 4.89 9.07
C GLU A 106 11.28 5.36 10.52
N GLY A 107 11.63 4.47 11.45
CA GLY A 107 11.76 4.77 12.87
C GLY A 107 10.43 4.82 13.64
N ALA A 108 9.30 4.69 12.95
CA ALA A 108 7.97 4.62 13.55
C ALA A 108 7.02 3.75 12.68
N PRO A 109 6.03 3.07 13.27
CA PRO A 109 5.04 2.33 12.51
C PRO A 109 4.17 3.28 11.66
N PRO A 110 3.69 2.83 10.49
CA PRO A 110 2.76 3.61 9.68
C PRO A 110 1.44 3.81 10.42
N ARG A 111 0.76 4.93 10.14
CA ARG A 111 -0.55 5.24 10.73
C ARG A 111 -1.71 4.92 9.81
N GLY A 112 -1.46 4.89 8.50
CA GLY A 112 -2.42 4.58 7.45
C GLY A 112 -2.21 3.21 6.83
N TRP A 113 -3.29 2.62 6.34
CA TRP A 113 -3.26 1.37 5.61
C TRP A 113 -4.15 1.38 4.37
N LEU A 114 -3.65 0.85 3.25
CA LEU A 114 -4.47 0.36 2.14
C LEU A 114 -4.14 -1.12 1.98
N SER A 115 -5.11 -2.03 1.97
CA SER A 115 -4.81 -3.45 1.77
C SER A 115 -4.20 -3.67 0.38
N PRO A 116 -3.17 -4.54 0.22
CA PRO A 116 -2.67 -4.91 -1.10
C PRO A 116 -3.83 -5.48 -1.92
N TRP A 117 -3.84 -5.18 -3.22
CA TRP A 117 -4.99 -5.42 -4.11
C TRP A 117 -6.27 -4.62 -3.79
N ILE A 118 -6.23 -3.66 -2.86
CA ILE A 118 -7.45 -3.02 -2.32
C ILE A 118 -8.43 -4.09 -1.83
N ALA A 119 -7.87 -5.17 -1.26
CA ALA A 119 -8.61 -6.38 -0.96
C ALA A 119 -8.76 -6.53 0.55
N GLU A 120 -9.81 -5.92 1.08
CA GLU A 120 -10.24 -6.06 2.47
C GLU A 120 -10.97 -7.39 2.72
N SER A 121 -10.72 -8.02 3.87
CA SER A 121 -11.51 -9.13 4.41
C SER A 121 -12.48 -8.59 5.48
N PRO A 122 -13.50 -9.36 5.91
CA PRO A 122 -14.42 -8.93 6.96
C PRO A 122 -13.76 -8.55 8.30
N VAL A 123 -12.55 -9.04 8.57
CA VAL A 123 -11.83 -8.80 9.82
C VAL A 123 -10.70 -7.78 9.68
N THR A 124 -10.38 -7.30 8.48
CA THR A 124 -9.28 -6.34 8.27
C THR A 124 -9.41 -5.09 9.15
N PRO A 125 -10.57 -4.40 9.23
CA PRO A 125 -10.67 -3.18 10.03
C PRO A 125 -10.32 -3.43 11.51
N ASP A 126 -10.72 -4.58 12.05
CA ASP A 126 -10.38 -5.00 13.40
C ASP A 126 -8.88 -5.23 13.56
N LEU A 127 -8.28 -5.99 12.64
CA LEU A 127 -6.85 -6.29 12.67
C LEU A 127 -6.00 -5.01 12.57
N LEU A 128 -6.43 -4.03 11.78
CA LEU A 128 -5.76 -2.74 11.65
C LEU A 128 -5.84 -1.94 12.95
N ALA A 129 -7.03 -1.83 13.54
CA ALA A 129 -7.19 -1.13 14.82
C ALA A 129 -6.38 -1.80 15.94
N GLU A 130 -6.41 -3.13 16.03
CA GLU A 130 -5.61 -3.91 16.99
C GLU A 130 -4.10 -3.73 16.79
N ALA A 131 -3.65 -3.53 15.54
CA ALA A 131 -2.26 -3.26 15.21
C ALA A 131 -1.84 -1.78 15.38
N GLY A 132 -2.78 -0.90 15.80
CA GLY A 132 -2.51 0.50 16.11
C GLY A 132 -2.62 1.47 14.93
N TYR A 133 -3.17 1.04 13.79
CA TYR A 133 -3.47 1.93 12.67
C TYR A 133 -4.58 2.92 13.04
N ARG A 134 -4.49 4.14 12.49
CA ARG A 134 -5.46 5.22 12.76
C ARG A 134 -6.46 5.40 11.65
N TYR A 135 -6.09 5.06 10.42
CA TYR A 135 -6.98 5.15 9.28
C TYR A 135 -6.75 4.04 8.24
N THR A 136 -7.81 3.76 7.48
CA THR A 136 -7.81 2.87 6.32
C THR A 136 -8.24 3.64 5.07
N LEU A 137 -7.73 3.23 3.92
CA LEU A 137 -8.03 3.76 2.59
C LEU A 137 -8.78 2.72 1.74
N ASN A 138 -9.29 1.63 2.32
CA ASN A 138 -9.93 0.56 1.53
C ASN A 138 -11.29 0.92 0.92
N TRP A 139 -12.00 1.90 1.50
CA TRP A 139 -13.40 2.18 1.13
C TRP A 139 -13.49 3.46 0.29
N CYS A 140 -14.42 3.52 -0.65
CA CYS A 140 -14.74 4.70 -1.46
C CYS A 140 -16.17 5.21 -1.19
N ALA A 141 -16.71 4.91 0.00
CA ALA A 141 -18.15 4.97 0.28
C ALA A 141 -18.71 6.38 0.57
N ASP A 142 -17.87 7.41 0.62
CA ASP A 142 -18.26 8.78 0.99
C ASP A 142 -17.26 9.79 0.40
N ASP A 143 -17.57 11.08 0.45
CA ASP A 143 -16.63 12.18 0.14
C ASP A 143 -15.93 12.71 1.40
N GLN A 144 -16.34 12.24 2.60
CA GLN A 144 -15.79 12.63 3.89
C GLN A 144 -15.26 11.42 4.66
N PRO A 145 -14.26 11.60 5.55
CA PRO A 145 -13.81 10.54 6.44
C PRO A 145 -14.93 10.05 7.37
N ILE A 146 -15.11 8.74 7.46
CA ILE A 146 -16.12 8.10 8.32
C ILE A 146 -15.46 7.25 9.40
N TRP A 147 -16.07 7.21 10.58
CA TRP A 147 -15.58 6.39 11.68
C TRP A 147 -16.18 4.99 11.64
N MET A 148 -15.32 3.98 11.63
CA MET A 148 -15.68 2.58 11.78
C MET A 148 -15.60 2.15 13.25
N HIS A 149 -16.50 1.26 13.66
CA HIS A 149 -16.41 0.57 14.94
C HIS A 149 -15.76 -0.79 14.72
N THR A 150 -14.72 -1.08 15.50
CA THR A 150 -13.92 -2.30 15.39
C THR A 150 -13.73 -2.94 16.76
N ARG A 151 -13.29 -4.20 16.81
CA ARG A 151 -12.88 -4.90 18.04
C ARG A 151 -11.77 -4.13 18.79
N GLY A 152 -10.87 -3.47 18.06
CA GLY A 152 -9.74 -2.70 18.59
C GLY A 152 -10.04 -1.22 18.88
N GLY A 153 -11.29 -0.76 18.77
CA GLY A 153 -11.67 0.65 18.95
C GLY A 153 -12.18 1.29 17.66
N ARG A 154 -11.87 2.58 17.45
CA ARG A 154 -12.32 3.31 16.25
C ARG A 154 -11.21 3.36 15.21
N LEU A 155 -11.57 3.12 13.95
CA LEU A 155 -10.70 3.29 12.79
C LEU A 155 -11.33 4.32 11.84
N LEU A 156 -10.56 5.27 11.34
CA LEU A 156 -11.07 6.25 10.38
C LEU A 156 -10.96 5.68 8.96
N ALA A 157 -12.07 5.47 8.26
CA ALA A 157 -12.02 5.23 6.82
C ALA A 157 -11.93 6.58 6.12
N ILE A 158 -10.79 6.86 5.49
CA ILE A 158 -10.62 7.99 4.59
C ILE A 158 -10.93 7.48 3.19
N PRO A 159 -11.95 8.02 2.50
CA PRO A 159 -12.36 7.50 1.20
C PRO A 159 -11.24 7.54 0.17
N TYR A 160 -11.03 6.42 -0.53
CA TYR A 160 -10.07 6.29 -1.63
C TYR A 160 -10.81 6.00 -2.95
N PRO A 161 -11.04 7.02 -3.79
CA PRO A 161 -11.80 6.86 -5.02
C PRO A 161 -10.99 6.05 -6.05
N GLN A 162 -11.51 4.90 -6.47
CA GLN A 162 -10.84 4.01 -7.43
C GLN A 162 -10.90 4.57 -8.86
N GLU A 163 -11.88 5.42 -9.13
CA GLU A 163 -12.20 6.01 -10.43
C GLU A 163 -11.14 7.01 -10.91
N VAL A 164 -10.30 7.50 -9.99
CA VAL A 164 -9.24 8.50 -10.25
C VAL A 164 -7.85 8.01 -9.83
N ASN A 165 -7.67 6.69 -9.71
CA ASN A 165 -6.39 6.03 -9.43
C ASN A 165 -5.58 5.79 -10.71
#